data_AF-A0A8B6BPM2-F1
#
_entry.id   AF-A0A8B6BPM2-F1
#
_cell.length_a   1.000
_cell.length_b   1.000
_cell.length_c   1.000
_cell.angle_alpha   90.00
_cell.angle_beta   90.00
_cell.angle_gamma   90.00
#
_symmetry.space_group_name_H-M   'P 1'
#
loop_
_entity.id
_entity.type
_entity.pdbx_description
1 polymer ?
#
loop_
_entity_poly.entity_id
_entity_poly.type
_entity_poly.pdbx_seq_one_letter_code
_entity_poly.pdbx_strand_id
1 'polypeptide(L)'
;MQSVLFVITALVIQRIQGFGTGAPASKCGDMFPSHSQIQPENSLPPYTLTASSYTYKQGDTITITLVSPTRASFAGYIIGAKDQATLNNNIGRFTNSATGKILPCGSSGAGAVTHQSNQAEYRLEFQWQPTADTTGNVIFMATVVESYSTFWMNIVTSAIYPEVQTTQAFVLQTTQKPETTTQPVTESIQLTTTTTSTTTIKQTTKASILPGDTSSLESDSECGATKGCFIDCTGTSCNYIVTWRDNGDAVDFELSTKLQDTNNKWIAIAFSSDLKMGADEVVACLNVGGSTAVQRSYNDGKVNKQVTNPSAGLSNTVVTVQNGMFKCSFRKNKRLSRRKRQTTNSLFVDLDSDYNLMFGTGPAYPGNRIGMHSINPVVTPGKVDFQSFSVIGDTAKYPLVKIHACLMIISWIFCTGVAIIAARYYKPVWSKSSLFNQKIWFQIHRTLMVTAMALTIVAFIIIFVEVGGYSQVSASPGKEYLPSHPVLGIIVTILCVLNPIMSLFRPGPNDKTRPIFNWAHWGVGMLAQILA
;
A
#
# COMPACT_ATOMS: atom_id res chain seq x y z
N MET A 1 17.66 -21.81 44.43
CA MET A 1 17.58 -21.99 42.95
C MET A 1 16.77 -20.83 42.33
N GLN A 2 17.29 -19.60 42.35
CA GLN A 2 16.65 -18.44 41.70
C GLN A 2 17.55 -17.75 40.65
N SER A 3 18.84 -18.11 40.60
CA SER A 3 19.84 -17.43 39.77
C SER A 3 19.99 -17.97 38.34
N VAL A 4 19.28 -19.05 37.98
CA VAL A 4 19.37 -19.70 36.64
C VAL A 4 18.28 -19.19 35.69
N LEU A 5 17.18 -18.65 36.21
CA LEU A 5 16.02 -18.23 35.41
C LEU A 5 16.21 -16.86 34.70
N PHE A 6 17.21 -16.08 35.11
CA PHE A 6 17.49 -14.74 34.55
C PHE A 6 18.47 -14.74 33.37
N VAL A 7 19.18 -15.85 33.12
CA VAL A 7 20.21 -15.94 32.07
C VAL A 7 19.63 -16.37 30.72
N ILE A 8 18.50 -17.07 30.71
CA ILE A 8 17.89 -17.61 29.48
C ILE A 8 16.92 -16.61 28.82
N THR A 9 16.37 -15.64 29.56
CA THR A 9 15.53 -14.55 29.03
C THR A 9 16.32 -13.37 28.44
N ALA A 10 17.66 -13.36 28.53
CA ALA A 10 18.51 -12.29 28.03
C ALA A 10 19.12 -12.54 26.64
N LEU A 11 18.88 -13.71 26.03
CA LEU A 11 19.57 -14.17 24.80
C LEU A 11 18.70 -14.23 23.53
N VAL A 12 17.53 -13.57 23.53
CA VAL A 12 16.76 -13.30 22.30
C VAL A 12 16.43 -11.80 22.20
N ILE A 13 17.47 -10.97 22.27
CA ILE A 13 17.48 -9.66 21.60
C ILE A 13 18.54 -9.73 20.51
N GLN A 14 18.19 -10.36 19.37
CA GLN A 14 18.92 -10.07 18.15
C GLN A 14 18.60 -8.63 17.75
N ARG A 15 19.47 -7.71 18.15
CA ARG A 15 19.61 -6.45 17.41
C ARG A 15 20.17 -6.80 16.04
N ILE A 16 19.27 -6.99 15.07
CA ILE A 16 19.63 -7.17 13.67
C ILE A 16 20.27 -5.87 13.21
N GLN A 17 21.60 -5.81 13.25
CA GLN A 17 22.36 -4.71 12.66
C GLN A 17 22.33 -4.87 11.15
N GLY A 18 21.88 -3.83 10.43
CA GLY A 18 21.99 -3.78 8.97
C GLY A 18 23.45 -3.84 8.52
N PHE A 19 23.69 -4.33 7.30
CA PHE A 19 25.03 -4.44 6.73
C PHE A 19 25.69 -3.06 6.62
N GLY A 20 26.73 -2.80 7.42
CA GLY A 20 27.47 -1.54 7.39
C GLY A 20 28.43 -1.37 6.19
N THR A 21 28.25 -2.12 5.10
CA THR A 21 29.21 -2.25 3.98
C THR A 21 28.56 -2.11 2.58
N GLY A 22 27.38 -1.50 2.53
CA GLY A 22 26.65 -1.23 1.29
C GLY A 22 25.60 -2.28 0.92
N ALA A 23 24.70 -1.90 0.01
CA ALA A 23 23.74 -2.83 -0.59
C ALA A 23 24.45 -3.89 -1.47
N PRO A 24 23.90 -5.11 -1.61
CA PRO A 24 24.42 -6.10 -2.56
C PRO A 24 23.99 -5.76 -4.00
N ALA A 25 24.74 -6.26 -5.00
CA ALA A 25 24.49 -5.99 -6.42
C ALA A 25 23.08 -6.41 -6.92
N SER A 26 22.44 -7.37 -6.25
CA SER A 26 21.04 -7.76 -6.50
C SER A 26 20.03 -6.63 -6.27
N LYS A 27 20.42 -5.53 -5.61
CA LYS A 27 19.60 -4.34 -5.36
C LYS A 27 19.73 -3.23 -6.38
N CYS A 28 20.50 -3.44 -7.45
CA CYS A 28 20.57 -2.48 -8.54
C CYS A 28 19.26 -2.29 -9.31
N GLY A 29 18.38 -3.30 -9.35
CA GLY A 29 17.12 -3.25 -10.10
C GLY A 29 16.01 -2.54 -9.35
N ASP A 30 15.62 -3.12 -8.20
CA ASP A 30 14.53 -2.62 -7.34
C ASP A 30 14.92 -1.41 -6.48
N MET A 31 16.22 -1.21 -6.25
CA MET A 31 16.79 -0.21 -5.33
C MET A 31 16.17 -0.26 -3.92
N PHE A 32 15.63 -1.42 -3.55
CA PHE A 32 14.89 -1.63 -2.30
C PHE A 32 15.84 -2.16 -1.22
N PRO A 33 15.96 -1.51 -0.05
CA PRO A 33 16.77 -2.02 1.05
C PRO A 33 16.15 -3.32 1.58
N SER A 34 16.74 -4.48 1.28
CA SER A 34 16.24 -5.76 1.82
C SER A 34 16.64 -5.95 3.27
N HIS A 35 15.94 -5.21 4.13
CA HIS A 35 15.78 -5.48 5.54
C HIS A 35 14.35 -5.98 5.77
N SER A 36 14.13 -6.80 6.80
CA SER A 36 12.87 -7.50 7.00
C SER A 36 11.71 -6.54 7.28
N GLN A 37 10.76 -6.47 6.34
CA GLN A 37 9.42 -5.87 6.48
C GLN A 37 9.32 -4.34 6.64
N ILE A 38 10.41 -3.60 6.46
CA ILE A 38 10.39 -2.12 6.54
C ILE A 38 10.01 -1.56 5.16
N GLN A 39 9.09 -0.59 5.14
CA GLN A 39 8.62 0.10 3.93
C GLN A 39 9.22 1.50 3.85
N PRO A 40 9.32 2.10 2.65
CA PRO A 40 9.74 3.49 2.53
C PRO A 40 8.75 4.42 3.24
N GLU A 41 9.30 5.48 3.82
CA GLU A 41 8.56 6.57 4.45
C GLU A 41 7.62 7.25 3.44
N ASN A 42 6.41 7.56 3.89
CA ASN A 42 5.38 8.22 3.07
C ASN A 42 5.44 9.75 3.14
N SER A 43 6.38 10.30 3.92
CA SER A 43 6.65 11.73 4.02
C SER A 43 7.51 12.22 2.85
N LEU A 44 7.57 13.53 2.64
CA LEU A 44 8.54 14.11 1.70
C LEU A 44 9.97 13.80 2.20
N PRO A 45 10.87 13.31 1.34
CA PRO A 45 12.25 13.01 1.73
C PRO A 45 12.99 14.28 2.16
N PRO A 46 13.72 14.28 3.30
CA PRO A 46 14.55 15.41 3.73
C PRO A 46 15.87 15.52 2.94
N TYR A 47 15.93 14.90 1.76
CA TYR A 47 17.11 14.75 0.92
C TYR A 47 16.78 15.13 -0.53
N THR A 48 17.72 15.80 -1.20
CA THR A 48 17.64 16.16 -2.60
C THR A 48 18.79 15.54 -3.39
N LEU A 49 18.49 15.12 -4.61
CA LEU A 49 19.45 14.57 -5.56
C LEU A 49 19.55 15.54 -6.75
N THR A 50 20.76 15.99 -7.09
CA THR A 50 20.99 16.92 -8.21
C THR A 50 22.13 16.44 -9.11
N ALA A 51 22.08 16.83 -10.38
CA ALA A 51 23.16 16.61 -11.36
C ALA A 51 23.80 17.96 -11.73
N SER A 52 25.10 17.96 -12.05
CA SER A 52 25.86 19.17 -12.39
C SER A 52 25.58 19.75 -13.77
N SER A 53 24.83 19.04 -14.63
CA SER A 53 24.45 19.45 -15.98
C SER A 53 23.03 19.00 -16.29
N TYR A 54 22.38 19.68 -17.23
CA TYR A 54 21.11 19.28 -17.83
C TYR A 54 21.29 18.53 -19.16
N THR A 55 22.52 18.47 -19.68
CA THR A 55 22.87 17.76 -20.92
C THR A 55 24.10 16.87 -20.76
N TYR A 56 24.27 15.89 -21.64
CA TYR A 56 25.44 15.02 -21.69
C TYR A 56 25.84 14.63 -23.12
N LYS A 57 27.13 14.39 -23.35
CA LYS A 57 27.71 13.66 -24.49
C LYS A 57 28.68 12.57 -24.03
N GLN A 58 29.02 11.65 -24.91
CA GLN A 58 30.00 10.60 -24.65
C GLN A 58 31.35 11.23 -24.24
N GLY A 59 31.91 10.76 -23.11
CA GLY A 59 33.14 11.31 -22.51
C GLY A 59 32.91 12.41 -21.45
N ASP A 60 31.70 12.95 -21.30
CA ASP A 60 31.40 13.86 -20.20
C ASP A 60 31.49 13.16 -18.84
N THR A 61 31.78 13.93 -17.78
CA THR A 61 31.67 13.47 -16.39
C THR A 61 30.70 14.36 -15.65
N ILE A 62 29.57 13.79 -15.24
CA ILE A 62 28.49 14.47 -14.52
C ILE A 62 28.67 14.20 -13.03
N THR A 63 28.72 15.26 -12.23
CA THR A 63 28.73 15.14 -10.76
C THR A 63 27.30 15.05 -10.24
N ILE A 64 27.01 13.98 -9.51
CA ILE A 64 25.73 13.75 -8.84
C ILE A 64 25.90 14.06 -7.37
N THR A 65 25.10 15.00 -6.85
CA THR A 65 25.14 15.41 -5.44
C THR A 65 23.90 14.87 -4.72
N LEU A 66 24.10 14.13 -3.64
CA LEU A 66 23.06 13.79 -2.66
C LEU A 66 23.28 14.67 -1.42
N VAL A 67 22.27 15.44 -1.01
CA VAL A 67 22.39 16.37 0.13
C VAL A 67 21.09 16.47 0.92
N SER A 68 21.18 16.67 2.24
CA SER A 68 20.05 17.15 3.04
C SER A 68 20.07 18.68 3.19
N PRO A 69 19.10 19.42 2.64
CA PRO A 69 19.00 20.87 2.85
C PRO A 69 18.82 21.26 4.33
N THR A 70 18.20 20.39 5.12
CA THR A 70 17.96 20.59 6.57
C THR A 70 19.09 20.06 7.45
N ARG A 71 20.16 19.52 6.86
CA ARG A 71 21.25 18.78 7.54
C ARG A 71 20.77 17.55 8.33
N ALA A 72 19.65 16.94 7.95
CA ALA A 72 19.34 15.59 8.40
C ALA A 72 20.44 14.64 7.86
N SER A 73 20.99 13.78 8.72
CA SER A 73 22.01 12.83 8.29
C SER A 73 21.37 11.60 7.64
N PHE A 74 22.16 10.82 6.92
CA PHE A 74 21.82 9.51 6.40
C PHE A 74 23.00 8.56 6.60
N ALA A 75 22.70 7.30 6.92
CA ALA A 75 23.69 6.25 7.20
C ALA A 75 23.84 5.24 6.04
N GLY A 76 22.95 5.31 5.05
CA GLY A 76 23.02 4.45 3.87
C GLY A 76 22.34 5.06 2.65
N TYR A 77 22.78 4.64 1.47
CA TYR A 77 22.18 5.03 0.19
C TYR A 77 22.47 3.99 -0.89
N ILE A 78 21.68 4.01 -1.96
CA ILE A 78 21.99 3.45 -3.27
C ILE A 78 21.49 4.41 -4.36
N ILE A 79 22.33 4.70 -5.35
CA ILE A 79 22.06 5.62 -6.46
C ILE A 79 22.34 4.91 -7.78
N GLY A 80 21.44 5.05 -8.75
CA GLY A 80 21.55 4.48 -10.09
C GLY A 80 21.01 5.46 -11.15
N ALA A 81 21.56 5.39 -12.36
CA ALA A 81 21.10 6.19 -13.50
C ALA A 81 20.25 5.30 -14.41
N LYS A 82 19.07 5.77 -14.81
CA LYS A 82 18.11 4.99 -15.62
C LYS A 82 17.62 5.81 -16.80
N ASP A 83 17.20 5.12 -17.86
CA ASP A 83 16.47 5.74 -18.98
C ASP A 83 15.08 6.17 -18.50
N GLN A 84 14.67 7.40 -18.83
CA GLN A 84 13.43 8.03 -18.35
C GLN A 84 12.16 7.32 -18.85
N ALA A 85 12.19 6.75 -20.06
CA ALA A 85 11.02 6.14 -20.68
C ALA A 85 10.75 4.73 -20.14
N THR A 86 11.79 3.98 -19.81
CA THR A 86 11.71 2.58 -19.38
C THR A 86 11.87 2.39 -17.87
N LEU A 87 12.65 3.25 -17.20
CA LEU A 87 13.08 3.11 -15.79
C LEU A 87 13.68 1.73 -15.45
N ASN A 88 14.13 0.99 -16.46
CA ASN A 88 14.60 -0.38 -16.39
C ASN A 88 16.10 -0.45 -16.68
N ASN A 89 16.81 -1.26 -15.89
CA ASN A 89 18.27 -1.37 -15.86
C ASN A 89 18.98 -0.06 -15.47
N ASN A 90 20.26 -0.18 -15.11
CA ASN A 90 21.12 0.98 -14.87
C ASN A 90 22.02 1.21 -16.09
N ILE A 91 22.11 2.45 -16.53
CA ILE A 91 22.84 2.91 -17.72
C ILE A 91 24.00 3.85 -17.33
N GLY A 92 24.99 3.99 -18.20
CA GLY A 92 26.22 4.71 -17.88
C GLY A 92 27.09 3.96 -16.86
N ARG A 93 28.07 4.67 -16.31
CA ARG A 93 29.07 4.14 -15.36
C ARG A 93 29.39 5.17 -14.28
N PHE A 94 29.37 4.74 -13.03
CA PHE A 94 30.01 5.48 -11.93
C PHE A 94 31.52 5.23 -11.93
N THR A 95 32.32 6.27 -11.76
CA THR A 95 33.80 6.21 -11.92
C THR A 95 34.61 6.55 -10.68
N ASN A 96 34.07 7.32 -9.74
CA ASN A 96 34.78 7.75 -8.54
C ASN A 96 34.17 7.13 -7.27
N SER A 97 35.01 6.49 -6.46
CA SER A 97 34.62 5.71 -5.28
C SER A 97 35.08 6.30 -3.94
N ALA A 98 35.58 7.53 -3.89
CA ALA A 98 36.06 8.13 -2.64
C ALA A 98 34.97 8.19 -1.55
N THR A 99 33.74 8.45 -1.96
CA THR A 99 32.55 8.62 -1.10
C THR A 99 31.70 7.35 -0.95
N GLY A 100 31.84 6.37 -1.86
CA GLY A 100 30.95 5.20 -1.93
C GLY A 100 31.46 4.06 -2.79
N LYS A 101 30.88 2.88 -2.58
CA LYS A 101 31.20 1.61 -3.24
C LYS A 101 30.39 1.42 -4.51
N ILE A 102 31.07 1.23 -5.64
CA ILE A 102 30.43 0.94 -6.94
C ILE A 102 29.87 -0.50 -6.94
N LEU A 103 28.69 -0.69 -7.53
CA LEU A 103 28.02 -1.98 -7.65
C LEU A 103 28.17 -2.57 -9.06
N PRO A 104 28.53 -3.87 -9.19
CA PRO A 104 28.70 -4.55 -10.47
C PRO A 104 27.34 -4.90 -11.08
N CYS A 105 26.73 -3.92 -11.75
CA CYS A 105 25.43 -4.05 -12.41
C CYS A 105 25.29 -3.07 -13.58
N GLY A 106 24.26 -3.26 -14.40
CA GLY A 106 24.17 -2.59 -15.71
C GLY A 106 25.14 -3.17 -16.74
N SER A 107 25.01 -2.72 -17.98
CA SER A 107 25.88 -3.09 -19.12
C SER A 107 27.37 -2.80 -18.86
N SER A 108 27.65 -1.70 -18.16
CA SER A 108 28.99 -1.19 -17.89
C SER A 108 29.71 -1.89 -16.72
N GLY A 109 29.02 -2.78 -16.00
CA GLY A 109 29.51 -3.38 -14.76
C GLY A 109 29.76 -2.38 -13.61
N ALA A 110 29.19 -1.17 -13.70
CA ALA A 110 29.41 -0.07 -12.76
C ALA A 110 28.21 0.90 -12.70
N GLY A 111 26.99 0.40 -12.91
CA GLY A 111 25.78 1.21 -13.11
C GLY A 111 25.14 1.77 -11.84
N ALA A 112 25.62 1.44 -10.64
CA ALA A 112 25.12 2.02 -9.39
C ALA A 112 26.23 2.21 -8.35
N VAL A 113 25.98 3.05 -7.35
CA VAL A 113 26.86 3.31 -6.20
C VAL A 113 26.08 3.20 -4.90
N THR A 114 26.70 2.69 -3.84
CA THR A 114 26.12 2.53 -2.49
C THR A 114 27.09 2.98 -1.41
N HIS A 115 26.61 3.19 -0.19
CA HIS A 115 27.45 3.46 0.98
C HIS A 115 28.52 2.38 1.20
N GLN A 116 29.67 2.77 1.75
CA GLN A 116 30.79 1.87 2.07
C GLN A 116 31.00 1.67 3.58
N SER A 117 30.46 2.58 4.38
CA SER A 117 30.39 2.53 5.85
C SER A 117 29.01 3.04 6.29
N ASN A 118 28.63 2.78 7.54
CA ASN A 118 27.41 3.32 8.16
C ASN A 118 27.65 4.66 8.90
N GLN A 119 28.68 5.41 8.51
CA GLN A 119 28.92 6.74 9.08
C GLN A 119 27.83 7.71 8.65
N ALA A 120 27.43 8.60 9.57
CA ALA A 120 26.35 9.54 9.34
C ALA A 120 26.83 10.72 8.49
N GLU A 121 26.35 10.79 7.25
CA GLU A 121 26.70 11.82 6.28
C GLU A 121 25.49 12.71 5.99
N TYR A 122 25.70 13.94 5.51
CA TYR A 122 24.61 14.85 5.11
C TYR A 122 24.78 15.41 3.69
N ARG A 123 25.95 15.21 3.07
CA ARG A 123 26.28 15.62 1.70
C ARG A 123 27.34 14.71 1.11
N LEU A 124 27.06 14.09 -0.04
CA LEU A 124 28.01 13.29 -0.81
C LEU A 124 27.94 13.64 -2.30
N GLU A 125 29.08 13.48 -2.97
CA GLU A 125 29.21 13.65 -4.42
C GLU A 125 29.72 12.35 -5.07
N PHE A 126 29.24 12.07 -6.27
CA PHE A 126 29.58 10.91 -7.08
C PHE A 126 29.81 11.34 -8.52
N GLN A 127 30.72 10.66 -9.23
CA GLN A 127 30.95 10.92 -10.66
C GLN A 127 30.33 9.82 -11.51
N TRP A 128 29.54 10.23 -12.50
CA TRP A 128 28.92 9.36 -13.49
C TRP A 128 29.32 9.79 -14.90
N GLN A 129 29.51 8.82 -15.79
CA GLN A 129 29.82 9.01 -17.20
C GLN A 129 28.81 8.24 -18.06
N PRO A 130 28.32 8.83 -19.17
CA PRO A 130 27.52 8.11 -20.14
C PRO A 130 28.38 7.05 -20.84
N THR A 131 27.77 5.91 -21.17
CA THR A 131 28.38 4.80 -21.93
C THR A 131 27.68 4.64 -23.28
N ALA A 132 28.20 3.80 -24.19
CA ALA A 132 27.71 3.70 -25.57
C ALA A 132 26.21 3.32 -25.71
N ASP A 133 25.62 2.71 -24.69
CA ASP A 133 24.19 2.37 -24.57
C ASP A 133 23.32 3.49 -23.95
N THR A 134 23.92 4.63 -23.59
CA THR A 134 23.23 5.79 -23.02
C THR A 134 22.71 6.70 -24.14
N THR A 135 21.56 6.34 -24.72
CA THR A 135 21.00 6.98 -25.93
C THR A 135 19.71 7.79 -25.71
N GLY A 136 19.13 7.74 -24.50
CA GLY A 136 17.86 8.40 -24.15
C GLY A 136 18.00 9.43 -23.02
N ASN A 137 16.89 10.01 -22.58
CA ASN A 137 16.89 10.92 -21.44
C ASN A 137 17.27 10.16 -20.18
N VAL A 138 18.24 10.66 -19.41
CA VAL A 138 18.73 9.98 -18.19
C VAL A 138 18.14 10.63 -16.95
N ILE A 139 17.62 9.82 -16.04
CA ILE A 139 17.19 10.24 -14.71
C ILE A 139 18.01 9.49 -13.65
N PHE A 140 18.53 10.21 -12.67
CA PHE A 140 19.18 9.59 -11.52
C PHE A 140 18.13 9.32 -10.45
N MET A 141 18.12 8.11 -9.92
CA MET A 141 17.26 7.68 -8.83
C MET A 141 18.12 7.34 -7.62
N ALA A 142 17.63 7.67 -6.44
CA ALA A 142 18.24 7.32 -5.16
C ALA A 142 17.22 6.73 -4.19
N THR A 143 17.72 5.79 -3.38
CA THR A 143 17.11 5.36 -2.13
C THR A 143 18.06 5.76 -1.01
N VAL A 144 17.55 6.44 0.03
CA VAL A 144 18.35 7.01 1.12
C VAL A 144 17.81 6.51 2.45
N VAL A 145 18.70 6.04 3.32
CA VAL A 145 18.44 5.39 4.59
C VAL A 145 18.98 6.27 5.72
N GLU A 146 18.07 6.85 6.51
CA GLU A 146 18.42 7.62 7.72
C GLU A 146 18.81 6.68 8.85
N SER A 147 17.95 5.69 9.10
CA SER A 147 18.11 4.68 10.13
C SER A 147 17.73 3.30 9.60
N TYR A 148 18.04 2.23 10.34
CA TYR A 148 17.66 0.86 9.95
C TYR A 148 16.18 0.73 9.54
N SER A 149 15.28 1.47 10.21
CA SER A 149 13.83 1.45 9.99
C SER A 149 13.29 2.62 9.16
N THR A 150 14.11 3.58 8.74
CA THR A 150 13.66 4.86 8.18
C THR A 150 14.41 5.14 6.89
N PHE A 151 13.72 5.05 5.76
CA PHE A 151 14.30 5.27 4.45
C PHE A 151 13.28 5.83 3.46
N TRP A 152 13.74 6.56 2.44
CA TRP A 152 12.94 7.05 1.34
C TRP A 152 13.45 6.47 0.03
N MET A 153 12.53 6.08 -0.85
CA MET A 153 12.80 5.60 -2.21
C MET A 153 12.34 6.60 -3.25
N ASN A 154 12.85 6.46 -4.48
CA ASN A 154 12.46 7.27 -5.64
C ASN A 154 12.73 8.77 -5.45
N ILE A 155 13.81 9.12 -4.74
CA ILE A 155 14.36 10.48 -4.76
C ILE A 155 15.04 10.64 -6.12
N VAL A 156 14.55 11.54 -6.98
CA VAL A 156 15.00 11.65 -8.37
C VAL A 156 15.52 13.04 -8.73
N THR A 157 16.44 13.11 -9.70
CA THR A 157 16.80 14.37 -10.36
C THR A 157 15.75 14.80 -11.38
N SER A 158 15.84 16.05 -11.85
CA SER A 158 15.38 16.38 -13.20
C SER A 158 16.10 15.49 -14.24
N ALA A 159 15.44 15.19 -15.36
CA ALA A 159 16.07 14.45 -16.44
C ALA A 159 17.18 15.28 -17.11
N ILE A 160 18.24 14.60 -17.57
CA ILE A 160 19.31 15.16 -18.40
C ILE A 160 19.19 14.60 -19.83
N TYR A 161 19.53 15.42 -20.82
CA TYR A 161 19.26 15.14 -22.23
C TYR A 161 20.55 14.93 -23.04
N PRO A 162 20.55 14.09 -24.08
CA PRO A 162 21.71 14.01 -24.98
C PRO A 162 21.94 15.37 -25.66
N GLU A 163 23.20 15.82 -25.68
CA GLU A 163 23.61 17.04 -26.38
C GLU A 163 23.41 16.85 -27.89
N VAL A 164 22.41 17.53 -28.46
CA VAL A 164 22.14 17.48 -29.90
C VAL A 164 23.33 18.08 -30.64
N GLN A 165 24.08 17.24 -31.35
CA GLN A 165 25.09 17.72 -32.27
C GLN A 165 24.42 18.50 -33.40
N THR A 166 24.42 19.82 -33.30
CA THR A 166 23.98 20.72 -34.36
C THR A 166 24.97 20.66 -35.51
N THR A 167 24.84 19.64 -36.37
CA THR A 167 25.65 19.50 -37.58
C THR A 167 25.26 20.58 -38.59
N GLN A 168 26.00 21.69 -38.51
CA GLN A 168 26.13 22.78 -39.49
C GLN A 168 24.84 23.55 -39.84
N ALA A 169 24.95 24.88 -39.75
CA ALA A 169 23.89 25.78 -40.16
C ALA A 169 23.57 25.61 -41.65
N PHE A 170 22.30 25.31 -41.97
CA PHE A 170 21.80 25.46 -43.32
C PHE A 170 21.78 26.96 -43.64
N VAL A 171 22.61 27.37 -44.61
CA VAL A 171 22.73 28.77 -44.99
C VAL A 171 21.42 29.22 -45.65
N LEU A 172 20.58 29.93 -44.89
CA LEU A 172 19.49 30.71 -45.47
C LEU A 172 20.11 31.85 -46.28
N GLN A 173 19.98 31.77 -47.60
CA GLN A 173 20.47 32.80 -48.50
C GLN A 173 19.71 34.11 -48.28
N THR A 174 20.46 35.18 -48.04
CA THR A 174 19.95 36.54 -47.91
C THR A 174 19.43 37.05 -49.26
N THR A 175 18.11 37.13 -49.43
CA THR A 175 17.51 38.06 -50.41
C THR A 175 17.43 39.46 -49.79
N GLN A 176 17.88 40.46 -50.53
CA GLN A 176 18.08 41.83 -50.07
C GLN A 176 16.80 42.50 -49.54
N LYS A 177 16.93 43.29 -48.48
CA LYS A 177 15.98 44.36 -48.12
C LYS A 177 16.68 45.71 -48.33
N PRO A 178 16.08 46.67 -49.07
CA PRO A 178 16.67 47.99 -49.26
C PRO A 178 16.72 48.81 -47.97
N GLU A 179 17.70 49.73 -47.91
CA GLU A 179 17.84 50.75 -46.87
C GLU A 179 16.65 51.73 -46.89
N THR A 180 16.27 52.24 -45.72
CA THR A 180 15.79 53.63 -45.58
C THR A 180 16.07 54.13 -44.15
N THR A 181 17.09 54.98 -44.05
CA THR A 181 17.20 56.22 -43.25
C THR A 181 16.54 56.32 -41.87
N THR A 182 17.39 56.53 -40.86
CA THR A 182 17.07 57.00 -39.51
C THR A 182 16.57 58.44 -39.44
N GLN A 183 15.60 58.73 -38.55
CA GLN A 183 15.61 59.92 -37.67
C GLN A 183 14.92 59.62 -36.33
N PRO A 184 15.30 60.30 -35.22
CA PRO A 184 14.74 60.08 -33.89
C PRO A 184 13.61 61.07 -33.55
N VAL A 185 12.62 60.64 -32.77
CA VAL A 185 11.70 61.54 -32.06
C VAL A 185 11.50 61.05 -30.62
N THR A 186 11.77 61.94 -29.68
CA THR A 186 11.54 61.81 -28.24
C THR A 186 10.10 62.24 -27.93
N GLU A 187 9.34 61.50 -27.11
CA GLU A 187 8.45 62.15 -26.12
C GLU A 187 7.89 61.24 -25.00
N SER A 188 8.08 61.75 -23.78
CA SER A 188 7.21 61.81 -22.59
C SER A 188 6.29 60.66 -22.10
N ILE A 189 6.16 60.65 -20.77
CA ILE A 189 5.37 59.74 -19.91
C ILE A 189 3.92 60.25 -19.81
N GLN A 190 2.92 59.35 -19.78
CA GLN A 190 1.72 59.56 -18.95
C GLN A 190 1.20 58.30 -18.27
N LEU A 191 0.61 58.55 -17.10
CA LEU A 191 -0.07 57.62 -16.19
C LEU A 191 -1.58 57.88 -16.31
N THR A 192 -2.43 56.86 -16.38
CA THR A 192 -3.89 57.06 -16.39
C THR A 192 -4.62 56.06 -15.51
N THR A 193 -5.29 56.59 -14.48
CA THR A 193 -6.21 55.89 -13.58
C THR A 193 -7.66 56.05 -14.05
N THR A 194 -8.45 54.96 -14.00
CA THR A 194 -9.92 54.98 -14.12
C THR A 194 -10.47 53.85 -13.25
N THR A 195 -10.88 54.09 -11.99
CA THR A 195 -12.14 54.70 -11.52
C THR A 195 -13.34 53.73 -11.57
N THR A 196 -13.69 53.26 -10.38
CA THR A 196 -14.87 52.47 -10.01
C THR A 196 -16.19 53.15 -10.41
N SER A 197 -17.19 52.37 -10.83
CA SER A 197 -18.60 52.80 -10.79
C SER A 197 -19.42 51.82 -9.93
N THR A 198 -20.10 52.38 -8.94
CA THR A 198 -20.90 51.66 -7.94
C THR A 198 -22.38 51.69 -8.33
N THR A 199 -23.12 50.58 -8.16
CA THR A 199 -24.59 50.62 -8.23
C THR A 199 -25.24 49.74 -7.16
N THR A 200 -26.29 50.27 -6.54
CA THR A 200 -26.92 49.79 -5.29
C THR A 200 -28.33 50.40 -5.18
N ILE A 201 -29.32 49.88 -4.44
CA ILE A 201 -29.42 48.74 -3.51
C ILE A 201 -30.79 48.04 -3.75
N LYS A 202 -30.92 46.72 -3.49
CA LYS A 202 -32.05 46.22 -2.65
C LYS A 202 -31.82 44.82 -2.07
N GLN A 203 -32.30 44.65 -0.84
CA GLN A 203 -31.79 43.74 0.17
C GLN A 203 -32.98 43.11 0.91
N THR A 204 -32.91 41.82 1.22
CA THR A 204 -33.82 41.18 2.18
C THR A 204 -33.02 40.28 3.13
N THR A 205 -32.97 40.71 4.40
CA THR A 205 -32.54 40.02 5.63
C THR A 205 -32.18 38.52 5.52
N LYS A 206 -30.91 38.11 5.65
CA LYS A 206 -30.03 38.08 6.85
C LYS A 206 -30.38 36.98 7.88
N ALA A 207 -29.67 35.87 7.80
CA ALA A 207 -29.02 35.25 8.96
C ALA A 207 -27.51 35.20 8.67
N SER A 208 -26.67 35.50 9.65
CA SER A 208 -25.23 35.76 9.45
C SER A 208 -24.41 34.80 10.30
N ILE A 209 -23.60 33.95 9.65
CA ILE A 209 -22.54 33.16 10.28
C ILE A 209 -21.24 33.45 9.50
N LEU A 210 -20.10 33.42 10.18
CA LEU A 210 -18.78 33.80 9.65
C LEU A 210 -18.37 32.98 8.40
N PRO A 211 -17.55 33.53 7.48
CA PRO A 211 -16.89 32.76 6.44
C PRO A 211 -15.77 31.92 7.07
N GLY A 212 -16.14 30.71 7.49
CA GLY A 212 -15.23 29.76 8.12
C GLY A 212 -15.82 28.37 8.09
N ASP A 213 -16.11 27.86 6.88
CA ASP A 213 -16.66 26.52 6.71
C ASP A 213 -15.78 25.63 5.83
N THR A 214 -15.39 24.51 6.42
CA THR A 214 -14.74 23.37 5.77
C THR A 214 -15.67 22.73 4.76
N SER A 215 -15.23 22.53 3.52
CA SER A 215 -16.04 21.91 2.47
C SER A 215 -16.49 20.49 2.82
N SER A 216 -17.73 20.35 3.28
CA SER A 216 -18.42 19.06 3.40
C SER A 216 -18.66 18.47 2.01
N LEU A 217 -18.55 17.15 1.91
CA LEU A 217 -19.07 16.39 0.79
C LEU A 217 -20.53 16.14 1.13
N GLU A 218 -21.44 16.84 0.47
CA GLU A 218 -22.87 16.77 0.74
C GLU A 218 -23.51 15.59 -0.01
N SER A 219 -24.55 15.01 0.58
CA SER A 219 -25.35 13.95 -0.04
C SER A 219 -25.97 14.40 -1.37
N ASP A 220 -25.73 13.67 -2.45
CA ASP A 220 -26.31 13.94 -3.77
C ASP A 220 -27.83 13.67 -3.75
N SER A 221 -28.64 14.70 -4.05
CA SER A 221 -30.10 14.63 -4.08
C SER A 221 -30.64 13.90 -5.32
N GLU A 222 -29.81 13.61 -6.32
CA GLU A 222 -30.15 12.79 -7.48
C GLU A 222 -30.15 11.27 -7.18
N CYS A 223 -29.57 10.87 -6.05
CA CYS A 223 -29.55 9.49 -5.58
C CYS A 223 -30.97 8.94 -5.34
N GLY A 224 -31.30 7.84 -6.01
CA GLY A 224 -32.63 7.22 -5.93
C GLY A 224 -33.66 7.79 -6.91
N ALA A 225 -33.36 8.94 -7.54
CA ALA A 225 -34.25 9.62 -8.47
C ALA A 225 -33.77 9.48 -9.94
N THR A 226 -32.52 9.82 -10.22
CA THR A 226 -31.93 9.82 -11.57
C THR A 226 -30.56 9.14 -11.64
N LYS A 227 -29.99 8.78 -10.48
CA LYS A 227 -28.74 8.03 -10.30
C LYS A 227 -28.91 6.93 -9.27
N GLY A 228 -28.25 5.80 -9.49
CA GLY A 228 -27.97 4.85 -8.41
C GLY A 228 -26.74 5.30 -7.63
N CYS A 229 -26.68 4.96 -6.35
CA CYS A 229 -25.67 5.48 -5.43
C CYS A 229 -25.21 4.46 -4.39
N PHE A 230 -23.91 4.44 -4.12
CA PHE A 230 -23.28 3.75 -3.00
C PHE A 230 -22.58 4.79 -2.13
N ILE A 231 -23.06 4.96 -0.91
CA ILE A 231 -22.78 6.15 -0.07
C ILE A 231 -22.54 5.77 1.39
N ASP A 232 -21.72 6.57 2.08
CA ASP A 232 -21.59 6.57 3.53
C ASP A 232 -21.79 8.00 4.04
N CYS A 233 -23.02 8.31 4.46
CA CYS A 233 -23.46 9.64 4.86
C CYS A 233 -24.06 9.63 6.26
N THR A 234 -23.61 10.55 7.12
CA THR A 234 -24.19 10.79 8.45
C THR A 234 -24.88 12.15 8.43
N GLY A 235 -26.22 12.15 8.33
CA GLY A 235 -26.97 13.37 8.00
C GLY A 235 -26.63 13.84 6.59
N THR A 236 -26.27 15.11 6.44
CA THR A 236 -25.89 15.70 5.14
C THR A 236 -24.42 15.47 4.75
N SER A 237 -23.53 15.12 5.69
CA SER A 237 -22.09 14.95 5.40
C SER A 237 -21.75 13.50 5.09
N CYS A 238 -21.08 13.29 3.96
CA CYS A 238 -20.62 11.99 3.49
C CYS A 238 -19.09 11.84 3.57
N ASN A 239 -18.64 10.59 3.73
CA ASN A 239 -17.23 10.17 3.68
C ASN A 239 -16.82 9.84 2.24
N TYR A 240 -17.68 9.13 1.51
CA TYR A 240 -17.59 8.91 0.08
C TYR A 240 -18.98 8.86 -0.55
N ILE A 241 -19.01 9.16 -1.85
CA ILE A 241 -20.18 9.00 -2.72
C ILE A 241 -19.69 8.38 -4.02
N VAL A 242 -20.29 7.26 -4.41
CA VAL A 242 -20.11 6.64 -5.73
C VAL A 242 -21.48 6.60 -6.38
N THR A 243 -21.68 7.36 -7.46
CA THR A 243 -22.92 7.35 -8.23
C THR A 243 -22.73 6.65 -9.57
N TRP A 244 -23.82 6.11 -10.12
CA TRP A 244 -23.89 5.62 -11.48
C TRP A 244 -25.20 6.01 -12.16
N ARG A 245 -25.15 6.18 -13.48
CA ARG A 245 -26.31 6.45 -14.32
C ARG A 245 -26.21 5.68 -15.62
N ASP A 246 -27.25 4.92 -15.94
CA ASP A 246 -27.34 4.26 -17.24
C ASP A 246 -27.58 5.30 -18.36
N ASN A 247 -26.83 5.15 -19.45
CA ASN A 247 -26.93 5.91 -20.69
C ASN A 247 -27.01 4.97 -21.92
N GLY A 248 -27.62 3.79 -21.75
CA GLY A 248 -27.90 2.82 -22.81
C GLY A 248 -26.75 1.84 -23.02
N ASP A 249 -25.82 2.18 -23.91
CA ASP A 249 -24.64 1.35 -24.23
C ASP A 249 -23.48 1.55 -23.24
N ALA A 250 -23.60 2.51 -22.33
CA ALA A 250 -22.58 2.89 -21.35
C ALA A 250 -23.21 3.36 -20.03
N VAL A 251 -22.45 3.29 -18.95
CA VAL A 251 -22.80 3.79 -17.62
C VAL A 251 -21.85 4.93 -17.27
N ASP A 252 -22.41 6.07 -16.87
CA ASP A 252 -21.66 7.20 -16.31
C ASP A 252 -21.45 6.99 -14.83
N PHE A 253 -20.21 7.08 -14.35
CA PHE A 253 -19.86 6.98 -12.93
C PHE A 253 -19.32 8.33 -12.43
N GLU A 254 -19.67 8.67 -11.18
CA GLU A 254 -19.01 9.74 -10.43
C GLU A 254 -18.54 9.23 -9.06
N LEU A 255 -17.26 9.43 -8.76
CA LEU A 255 -16.61 9.07 -7.50
C LEU A 255 -16.23 10.35 -6.77
N SER A 256 -16.62 10.51 -5.51
CA SER A 256 -16.27 11.68 -4.69
C SER A 256 -15.90 11.26 -3.28
N THR A 257 -14.78 11.77 -2.75
CA THR A 257 -14.35 11.53 -1.36
C THR A 257 -13.45 12.66 -0.85
N LYS A 258 -13.34 12.80 0.47
CA LYS A 258 -12.43 13.75 1.13
C LYS A 258 -11.09 13.08 1.42
N LEU A 259 -9.98 13.72 1.05
CA LEU A 259 -8.62 13.26 1.37
C LEU A 259 -7.82 14.43 1.95
N GLN A 260 -7.09 14.18 3.04
CA GLN A 260 -6.25 15.21 3.69
C GLN A 260 -5.13 15.72 2.78
N ASP A 261 -4.58 14.83 1.95
CA ASP A 261 -3.71 15.14 0.82
C ASP A 261 -4.23 14.39 -0.41
N THR A 262 -4.28 15.09 -1.53
CA THR A 262 -4.83 14.63 -2.81
C THR A 262 -3.75 14.46 -3.88
N ASN A 263 -2.50 14.86 -3.61
CA ASN A 263 -1.36 14.63 -4.49
C ASN A 263 -0.80 13.23 -4.32
N ASN A 264 -0.36 12.63 -5.43
CA ASN A 264 0.15 11.26 -5.48
C ASN A 264 -0.85 10.27 -4.86
N LYS A 265 -2.15 10.45 -5.15
CA LYS A 265 -3.25 9.58 -4.70
C LYS A 265 -4.03 9.01 -5.87
N TRP A 266 -4.69 7.90 -5.61
CA TRP A 266 -5.77 7.39 -6.45
C TRP A 266 -7.05 7.18 -5.64
N ILE A 267 -8.18 7.28 -6.34
CA ILE A 267 -9.48 6.76 -5.91
C ILE A 267 -9.96 5.81 -7.02
N ALA A 268 -10.57 4.68 -6.66
CA ALA A 268 -10.98 3.68 -7.64
C ALA A 268 -12.26 2.97 -7.24
N ILE A 269 -12.95 2.45 -8.25
CA ILE A 269 -13.93 1.39 -8.07
C ILE A 269 -13.43 0.08 -8.66
N ALA A 270 -13.86 -1.03 -8.07
CA ALA A 270 -13.70 -2.36 -8.66
C ALA A 270 -15.04 -3.07 -8.82
N PHE A 271 -15.17 -3.84 -9.89
CA PHE A 271 -16.33 -4.68 -10.20
C PHE A 271 -15.95 -6.13 -9.92
N SER A 272 -16.58 -6.74 -8.91
CA SER A 272 -16.26 -8.10 -8.47
C SER A 272 -17.47 -9.03 -8.53
N SER A 273 -17.20 -10.32 -8.77
CA SER A 273 -18.23 -11.36 -8.70
C SER A 273 -18.59 -11.78 -7.28
N ASP A 274 -17.77 -11.42 -6.29
CA ASP A 274 -17.96 -11.74 -4.88
C ASP A 274 -17.55 -10.57 -3.93
N LEU A 275 -17.39 -10.84 -2.64
CA LEU A 275 -17.13 -9.83 -1.60
C LEU A 275 -15.63 -9.55 -1.36
N LYS A 276 -14.71 -10.25 -2.04
CA LYS A 276 -13.27 -10.25 -1.75
C LYS A 276 -12.48 -9.64 -2.91
N MET A 277 -11.51 -8.79 -2.59
CA MET A 277 -10.53 -8.35 -3.59
C MET A 277 -9.75 -9.56 -4.12
N GLY A 278 -9.81 -9.77 -5.43
CA GLY A 278 -9.38 -11.01 -6.05
C GLY A 278 -9.28 -10.91 -7.57
N ALA A 279 -10.40 -11.12 -8.27
CA ALA A 279 -10.45 -11.32 -9.72
C ALA A 279 -11.20 -10.17 -10.42
N ASP A 280 -10.90 -8.94 -10.03
CA ASP A 280 -11.75 -7.76 -10.23
C ASP A 280 -11.23 -6.84 -11.33
N GLU A 281 -12.11 -6.32 -12.19
CA GLU A 281 -11.79 -5.13 -13.01
C GLU A 281 -11.77 -3.90 -12.09
N VAL A 282 -10.71 -3.11 -12.16
CA VAL A 282 -10.56 -1.85 -11.44
C VAL A 282 -10.59 -0.68 -12.43
N VAL A 283 -11.36 0.36 -12.13
CA VAL A 283 -11.24 1.68 -12.79
C VAL A 283 -10.72 2.67 -11.76
N ALA A 284 -9.49 3.14 -11.96
CA ALA A 284 -8.78 4.02 -11.05
C ALA A 284 -8.58 5.41 -11.66
N CYS A 285 -8.80 6.43 -10.84
CA CYS A 285 -8.53 7.83 -11.12
C CYS A 285 -7.35 8.27 -10.27
N LEU A 286 -6.31 8.78 -10.93
CA LEU A 286 -5.02 9.11 -10.32
C LEU A 286 -4.77 10.62 -10.41
N ASN A 287 -4.10 11.17 -9.40
CA ASN A 287 -3.42 12.46 -9.45
C ASN A 287 -1.97 12.25 -9.01
N VAL A 288 -1.00 12.43 -9.91
CA VAL A 288 0.43 12.27 -9.64
C VAL A 288 1.13 13.58 -10.02
N GLY A 289 1.61 14.32 -9.02
CA GLY A 289 2.24 15.64 -9.21
C GLY A 289 1.37 16.65 -9.98
N GLY A 290 0.05 16.61 -9.85
CA GLY A 290 -0.89 17.46 -10.60
C GLY A 290 -1.28 16.91 -11.98
N SER A 291 -0.59 15.88 -12.49
CA SER A 291 -1.00 15.15 -13.69
C SER A 291 -2.11 14.17 -13.33
N THR A 292 -3.26 14.28 -13.99
CA THR A 292 -4.41 13.40 -13.73
C THR A 292 -4.61 12.38 -14.84
N ALA A 293 -5.10 11.20 -14.47
CA ALA A 293 -5.41 10.11 -15.40
C ALA A 293 -6.59 9.28 -14.88
N VAL A 294 -7.40 8.74 -15.79
CA VAL A 294 -8.38 7.69 -15.49
C VAL A 294 -8.06 6.48 -16.34
N GLN A 295 -7.98 5.31 -15.72
CA GLN A 295 -7.54 4.10 -16.40
C GLN A 295 -8.14 2.84 -15.79
N ARG A 296 -8.12 1.77 -16.58
CA ARG A 296 -8.47 0.41 -16.16
C ARG A 296 -7.23 -0.35 -15.73
N SER A 297 -7.40 -1.22 -14.74
CA SER A 297 -6.46 -2.26 -14.37
C SER A 297 -7.23 -3.50 -13.90
N TYR A 298 -6.52 -4.56 -13.54
CA TYR A 298 -7.14 -5.82 -13.09
C TYR A 298 -6.45 -6.31 -11.82
N ASN A 299 -7.22 -6.71 -10.82
CA ASN A 299 -6.68 -7.40 -9.66
C ASN A 299 -6.48 -8.89 -9.99
N ASP A 300 -5.33 -9.43 -9.60
CA ASP A 300 -5.08 -10.86 -9.56
C ASP A 300 -4.67 -11.23 -8.13
N GLY A 301 -5.64 -11.77 -7.38
CA GLY A 301 -5.56 -11.91 -5.94
C GLY A 301 -5.42 -10.55 -5.27
N LYS A 302 -4.26 -10.31 -4.63
CA LYS A 302 -3.96 -9.05 -3.93
C LYS A 302 -3.02 -8.11 -4.69
N VAL A 303 -2.73 -8.41 -5.95
CA VAL A 303 -1.81 -7.64 -6.79
C VAL A 303 -2.58 -6.99 -7.93
N ASN A 304 -2.47 -5.66 -8.05
CA ASN A 304 -3.02 -4.95 -9.20
C ASN A 304 -2.05 -5.03 -10.40
N LYS A 305 -2.60 -5.36 -11.57
CA LYS A 305 -1.88 -5.49 -12.85
C LYS A 305 -2.46 -4.52 -13.87
N GLN A 306 -1.61 -3.76 -14.55
CA GLN A 306 -2.05 -2.92 -15.68
C GLN A 306 -2.52 -3.81 -16.83
N VAL A 307 -3.64 -3.45 -17.48
CA VAL A 307 -4.15 -4.12 -18.68
C VAL A 307 -3.56 -3.49 -19.94
N THR A 308 -3.45 -4.26 -21.03
CA THR A 308 -2.79 -3.83 -22.29
C THR A 308 -3.36 -2.56 -22.90
N ASN A 309 -4.65 -2.28 -22.70
CA ASN A 309 -5.27 -1.02 -23.10
C ASN A 309 -6.06 -0.44 -21.90
N PRO A 310 -5.42 0.42 -21.07
CA PRO A 310 -6.05 0.98 -19.88
C PRO A 310 -7.23 1.92 -20.18
N SER A 311 -7.31 2.49 -21.38
CA SER A 311 -8.41 3.39 -21.77
C SER A 311 -9.55 2.68 -22.52
N ALA A 312 -9.46 1.36 -22.74
CA ALA A 312 -10.44 0.61 -23.51
C ALA A 312 -11.85 0.70 -22.89
N GLY A 313 -12.80 1.26 -23.63
CA GLY A 313 -14.19 1.40 -23.17
C GLY A 313 -14.40 2.50 -22.13
N LEU A 314 -13.41 3.37 -21.87
CA LEU A 314 -13.58 4.58 -21.08
C LEU A 314 -13.70 5.82 -22.00
N SER A 315 -14.55 6.75 -21.61
CA SER A 315 -14.71 8.07 -22.25
C SER A 315 -15.16 9.11 -21.20
N ASN A 316 -15.25 10.40 -21.59
CA ASN A 316 -15.66 11.50 -20.70
C ASN A 316 -14.93 11.54 -19.35
N THR A 317 -13.64 11.19 -19.35
CA THR A 317 -12.82 11.07 -18.14
C THR A 317 -12.41 12.44 -17.61
N VAL A 318 -12.87 12.79 -16.41
CA VAL A 318 -12.57 14.06 -15.72
C VAL A 318 -12.12 13.74 -14.30
N VAL A 319 -10.99 14.31 -13.88
CA VAL A 319 -10.52 14.27 -12.49
C VAL A 319 -10.44 15.71 -11.99
N THR A 320 -11.02 15.96 -10.82
CA THR A 320 -11.06 17.28 -10.19
C THR A 320 -10.58 17.16 -8.76
N VAL A 321 -9.54 17.92 -8.44
CA VAL A 321 -8.89 17.95 -7.13
C VAL A 321 -8.89 19.38 -6.64
N GLN A 322 -9.78 19.70 -5.71
CA GLN A 322 -9.95 21.05 -5.15
C GLN A 322 -10.36 20.96 -3.68
N ASN A 323 -9.83 21.84 -2.83
CA ASN A 323 -10.24 21.98 -1.42
C ASN A 323 -10.24 20.66 -0.59
N GLY A 324 -9.30 19.74 -0.87
CA GLY A 324 -9.25 18.43 -0.20
C GLY A 324 -10.31 17.42 -0.67
N MET A 325 -11.13 17.77 -1.66
CA MET A 325 -12.05 16.86 -2.32
C MET A 325 -11.38 16.27 -3.56
N PHE A 326 -11.43 14.95 -3.68
CA PHE A 326 -11.03 14.21 -4.88
C PHE A 326 -12.31 13.72 -5.57
N LYS A 327 -12.67 14.34 -6.70
CA LYS A 327 -13.77 13.91 -7.56
C LYS A 327 -13.22 13.32 -8.85
N CYS A 328 -13.83 12.23 -9.30
CA CYS A 328 -13.59 11.65 -10.61
C CYS A 328 -14.90 11.34 -11.31
N SER A 329 -15.00 11.59 -12.60
CA SER A 329 -16.11 11.14 -13.44
C SER A 329 -15.56 10.44 -14.68
N PHE A 330 -16.24 9.39 -15.12
CA PHE A 330 -15.95 8.71 -16.38
C PHE A 330 -17.17 7.93 -16.87
N ARG A 331 -17.26 7.78 -18.18
CA ARG A 331 -18.21 6.89 -18.86
C ARG A 331 -17.53 5.56 -19.17
N LYS A 332 -18.06 4.45 -18.66
CA LYS A 332 -17.62 3.09 -19.01
C LYS A 332 -18.68 2.43 -19.91
N ASN A 333 -18.28 1.98 -21.10
CA ASN A 333 -19.15 1.19 -21.97
C ASN A 333 -19.59 -0.10 -21.24
N LYS A 334 -20.84 -0.52 -21.40
CA LYS A 334 -21.30 -1.80 -20.83
C LYS A 334 -20.56 -2.97 -21.45
N ARG A 335 -20.29 -2.90 -22.76
CA ARG A 335 -19.54 -3.91 -23.52
C ARG A 335 -18.47 -3.28 -24.43
N LEU A 336 -17.40 -4.01 -24.70
CA LEU A 336 -16.50 -3.71 -25.82
C LEU A 336 -17.04 -4.31 -27.12
N SER A 337 -16.99 -3.55 -28.22
CA SER A 337 -17.55 -3.93 -29.52
C SER A 337 -17.06 -5.31 -30.00
N ARG A 338 -18.02 -6.17 -30.35
CA ARG A 338 -17.90 -7.62 -30.57
C ARG A 338 -17.16 -8.02 -31.85
N ARG A 339 -15.99 -7.44 -32.15
CA ARG A 339 -15.17 -7.81 -33.32
C ARG A 339 -14.30 -9.04 -33.03
N LYS A 340 -14.77 -10.19 -33.54
CA LYS A 340 -14.06 -11.48 -33.67
C LYS A 340 -13.48 -12.08 -32.38
N ARG A 341 -14.29 -12.93 -31.73
CA ARG A 341 -13.91 -14.24 -31.15
C ARG A 341 -12.47 -14.35 -30.62
N GLN A 342 -12.11 -13.53 -29.62
CA GLN A 342 -10.94 -13.78 -28.79
C GLN A 342 -11.31 -14.64 -27.58
N THR A 343 -10.50 -15.66 -27.37
CA THR A 343 -10.60 -16.74 -26.39
C THR A 343 -10.71 -16.24 -24.95
N THR A 344 -11.81 -16.60 -24.27
CA THR A 344 -11.88 -17.08 -22.87
C THR A 344 -11.18 -16.31 -21.74
N ASN A 345 -10.74 -15.06 -21.92
CA ASN A 345 -10.21 -14.21 -20.84
C ASN A 345 -10.42 -12.70 -21.13
N SER A 346 -11.69 -12.30 -21.23
CA SER A 346 -12.05 -10.87 -21.24
C SER A 346 -11.85 -10.30 -19.84
N LEU A 347 -10.74 -9.61 -19.59
CA LEU A 347 -10.55 -8.75 -18.41
C LEU A 347 -11.40 -7.46 -18.49
N PHE A 348 -12.50 -7.49 -19.26
CA PHE A 348 -13.51 -6.44 -19.34
C PHE A 348 -14.83 -7.00 -18.85
N VAL A 349 -15.33 -6.40 -17.76
CA VAL A 349 -16.60 -6.68 -17.10
C VAL A 349 -17.75 -6.09 -17.90
N ASP A 350 -18.77 -6.93 -18.15
CA ASP A 350 -20.01 -6.59 -18.85
C ASP A 350 -21.04 -6.00 -17.88
N LEU A 351 -21.32 -4.69 -17.96
CA LEU A 351 -22.20 -4.02 -17.00
C LEU A 351 -23.71 -4.29 -17.22
N ASP A 352 -24.08 -5.14 -18.18
CA ASP A 352 -25.43 -5.75 -18.27
C ASP A 352 -25.62 -6.91 -17.26
N SER A 353 -24.61 -7.22 -16.43
CA SER A 353 -24.69 -8.21 -15.35
C SER A 353 -24.37 -7.56 -14.01
N ASP A 354 -24.95 -8.09 -12.94
CA ASP A 354 -24.79 -7.52 -11.61
C ASP A 354 -23.42 -7.89 -10.99
N TYR A 355 -22.73 -6.89 -10.42
CA TYR A 355 -21.45 -7.07 -9.72
C TYR A 355 -21.47 -6.39 -8.35
N ASN A 356 -20.72 -6.94 -7.40
CA ASN A 356 -20.41 -6.22 -6.17
C ASN A 356 -19.48 -5.05 -6.52
N LEU A 357 -19.85 -3.85 -6.05
CA LEU A 357 -19.09 -2.64 -6.27
C LEU A 357 -18.18 -2.42 -5.06
N MET A 358 -16.88 -2.30 -5.30
CA MET A 358 -15.89 -1.97 -4.29
C MET A 358 -15.42 -0.53 -4.50
N PHE A 359 -15.24 0.24 -3.44
CA PHE A 359 -14.64 1.58 -3.50
C PHE A 359 -13.45 1.69 -2.54
N GLY A 360 -12.35 2.28 -3.00
CA GLY A 360 -11.13 2.43 -2.21
C GLY A 360 -10.24 3.59 -2.67
N THR A 361 -9.26 3.90 -1.82
CA THR A 361 -8.29 4.99 -2.04
C THR A 361 -6.88 4.56 -1.62
N GLY A 362 -5.85 5.14 -2.22
CA GLY A 362 -4.45 4.80 -1.90
C GLY A 362 -3.41 5.71 -2.55
N PRO A 363 -2.11 5.40 -2.41
CA PRO A 363 -1.02 6.16 -3.01
C PRO A 363 -0.85 5.81 -4.50
N ALA A 364 -0.67 6.84 -5.33
CA ALA A 364 -0.39 6.72 -6.76
C ALA A 364 1.08 7.08 -7.06
N TYR A 365 1.66 6.38 -8.03
CA TYR A 365 3.06 6.54 -8.42
C TYR A 365 3.19 6.89 -9.91
N PRO A 366 4.33 7.48 -10.34
CA PRO A 366 4.64 7.73 -11.74
C PRO A 366 4.46 6.50 -12.64
N GLY A 367 4.15 6.74 -13.93
CA GLY A 367 3.77 5.68 -14.87
C GLY A 367 2.36 5.12 -14.63
N ASN A 368 1.48 5.92 -14.01
CA ASN A 368 0.12 5.58 -13.63
C ASN A 368 0.01 4.24 -12.88
N ARG A 369 0.84 4.05 -11.84
CA ARG A 369 0.80 2.82 -11.03
C ARG A 369 0.05 3.10 -9.74
N ILE A 370 -0.93 2.25 -9.41
CA ILE A 370 -1.66 2.33 -8.15
C ILE A 370 -1.00 1.45 -7.08
N GLY A 371 -0.73 2.01 -5.91
CA GLY A 371 -0.27 1.28 -4.73
C GLY A 371 -1.42 0.62 -3.97
N MET A 372 -1.09 -0.17 -2.94
CA MET A 372 -2.08 -0.79 -2.07
C MET A 372 -2.96 0.26 -1.39
N HIS A 373 -4.25 -0.02 -1.29
CA HIS A 373 -5.23 0.85 -0.64
C HIS A 373 -4.85 1.18 0.82
N SER A 374 -5.04 2.42 1.26
CA SER A 374 -4.65 2.86 2.61
C SER A 374 -5.56 2.32 3.72
N ILE A 375 -6.81 2.00 3.37
CA ILE A 375 -7.83 1.36 4.21
C ILE A 375 -8.47 0.25 3.35
N ASN A 376 -8.94 -0.84 3.95
CA ASN A 376 -9.67 -1.88 3.22
C ASN A 376 -10.84 -1.27 2.43
N PRO A 377 -11.03 -1.62 1.14
CA PRO A 377 -12.13 -1.12 0.35
C PRO A 377 -13.48 -1.44 0.99
N VAL A 378 -14.41 -0.49 0.88
CA VAL A 378 -15.82 -0.73 1.18
C VAL A 378 -16.44 -1.51 0.02
N VAL A 379 -17.32 -2.46 0.31
CA VAL A 379 -17.92 -3.36 -0.69
C VAL A 379 -19.44 -3.38 -0.49
N THR A 380 -20.21 -3.33 -1.56
CA THR A 380 -21.68 -3.47 -1.48
C THR A 380 -22.05 -4.87 -0.96
N PRO A 381 -23.05 -4.99 -0.05
CA PRO A 381 -23.42 -6.26 0.58
C PRO A 381 -24.03 -7.26 -0.41
N GLY A 382 -24.61 -6.77 -1.50
CA GLY A 382 -25.09 -7.55 -2.64
C GLY A 382 -24.54 -7.01 -3.95
N LYS A 383 -24.83 -7.73 -5.03
CA LYS A 383 -24.52 -7.29 -6.39
C LYS A 383 -25.42 -6.11 -6.78
N VAL A 384 -24.89 -5.22 -7.59
CA VAL A 384 -25.53 -3.98 -8.03
C VAL A 384 -25.98 -4.11 -9.48
N ASP A 385 -27.26 -3.86 -9.72
CA ASP A 385 -27.81 -3.60 -11.05
C ASP A 385 -27.48 -2.13 -11.44
N PHE A 386 -26.59 -1.95 -12.41
CA PHE A 386 -26.15 -0.64 -12.90
C PHE A 386 -27.16 0.05 -13.84
N GLN A 387 -28.27 -0.61 -14.17
CA GLN A 387 -29.43 -0.03 -14.85
C GLN A 387 -30.44 0.54 -13.83
N SER A 388 -30.41 0.08 -12.58
CA SER A 388 -31.23 0.59 -11.48
C SER A 388 -30.69 1.89 -10.87
N PHE A 389 -31.59 2.69 -10.28
CA PHE A 389 -31.24 3.84 -9.44
C PHE A 389 -31.23 3.48 -7.94
N SER A 390 -30.77 2.29 -7.56
CA SER A 390 -30.76 1.86 -6.17
C SER A 390 -29.80 2.70 -5.30
N VAL A 391 -30.22 3.00 -4.05
CA VAL A 391 -29.37 3.67 -3.05
C VAL A 391 -28.92 2.65 -2.02
N ILE A 392 -27.60 2.51 -1.87
CA ILE A 392 -26.93 1.53 -1.02
C ILE A 392 -26.14 2.29 0.04
N GLY A 393 -26.62 2.24 1.29
CA GLY A 393 -25.92 2.78 2.47
C GLY A 393 -25.24 1.72 3.34
N ASP A 394 -25.53 0.44 3.12
CA ASP A 394 -24.93 -0.67 3.86
C ASP A 394 -23.62 -1.14 3.18
N THR A 395 -22.73 -1.74 3.98
CA THR A 395 -21.50 -2.39 3.52
C THR A 395 -21.46 -3.87 3.89
N ALA A 396 -20.69 -4.65 3.15
CA ALA A 396 -20.51 -6.09 3.36
C ALA A 396 -20.01 -6.43 4.77
N LYS A 397 -20.61 -7.45 5.39
CA LYS A 397 -20.32 -7.90 6.76
C LYS A 397 -19.82 -9.36 6.73
N TYR A 398 -18.78 -9.67 7.49
CA TYR A 398 -18.12 -10.98 7.54
C TYR A 398 -18.43 -11.69 8.88
N PRO A 399 -19.58 -12.40 9.02
CA PRO A 399 -20.02 -12.97 10.29
C PRO A 399 -19.15 -14.15 10.75
N LEU A 400 -18.65 -14.99 9.83
CA LEU A 400 -17.87 -16.18 10.18
C LEU A 400 -16.54 -15.82 10.86
N VAL A 401 -15.89 -14.72 10.45
CA VAL A 401 -14.68 -14.19 11.12
C VAL A 401 -14.97 -13.81 12.57
N LYS A 402 -16.14 -13.21 12.86
CA LYS A 402 -16.55 -12.86 14.23
C LYS A 402 -16.82 -14.11 15.07
N ILE A 403 -17.50 -15.11 14.50
CA ILE A 403 -17.78 -16.39 15.18
C ILE A 403 -16.46 -17.11 15.53
N HIS A 404 -15.50 -17.17 14.60
CA HIS A 404 -14.16 -17.70 14.85
C HIS A 404 -13.50 -17.02 16.07
N ALA A 405 -13.48 -15.68 16.11
CA ALA A 405 -12.89 -14.93 17.22
C ALA A 405 -13.59 -15.22 18.56
N CYS A 406 -14.93 -15.26 18.59
CA CYS A 406 -15.69 -15.60 19.80
C CYS A 406 -15.38 -17.01 20.32
N LEU A 407 -15.31 -18.01 19.42
CA LEU A 407 -14.99 -19.39 19.80
C LEU A 407 -13.56 -19.53 20.34
N MET A 408 -12.59 -18.83 19.75
CA MET A 408 -11.20 -18.81 20.24
C MET A 408 -11.10 -18.16 21.63
N ILE A 409 -11.80 -17.06 21.89
CA ILE A 409 -11.87 -16.42 23.22
C ILE A 409 -12.43 -17.38 24.27
N ILE A 410 -13.54 -18.06 23.97
CA ILE A 410 -14.16 -19.03 24.90
C ILE A 410 -13.22 -20.22 25.15
N SER A 411 -12.56 -20.73 24.10
CA SER A 411 -11.60 -21.84 24.22
C SER A 411 -10.40 -21.47 25.09
N TRP A 412 -9.65 -20.42 24.73
CA TRP A 412 -8.34 -20.13 25.32
C TRP A 412 -8.41 -19.31 26.60
N ILE A 413 -9.28 -18.29 26.68
CA ILE A 413 -9.37 -17.44 27.88
C ILE A 413 -10.20 -18.12 28.97
N PHE A 414 -11.36 -18.68 28.61
CA PHE A 414 -12.27 -19.31 29.59
C PHE A 414 -11.94 -20.78 29.85
N CYS A 415 -12.09 -21.68 28.86
CA CYS A 415 -11.95 -23.12 29.11
C CYS A 415 -10.54 -23.50 29.57
N THR A 416 -9.50 -23.12 28.81
CA THR A 416 -8.12 -23.47 29.14
C THR A 416 -7.64 -22.76 30.42
N GLY A 417 -8.00 -21.48 30.62
CA GLY A 417 -7.71 -20.73 31.84
C GLY A 417 -8.25 -21.39 33.12
N VAL A 418 -9.55 -21.73 33.15
CA VAL A 418 -10.17 -22.43 34.29
C VAL A 418 -9.58 -23.83 34.48
N ALA A 419 -9.28 -24.55 33.39
CA ALA A 419 -8.68 -25.88 33.45
C ALA A 419 -7.24 -25.89 34.00
N ILE A 420 -6.45 -24.84 33.74
CA ILE A 420 -5.11 -24.65 34.33
C ILE A 420 -5.25 -24.34 35.83
N ILE A 421 -6.16 -23.44 36.21
CA ILE A 421 -6.41 -23.09 37.62
C ILE A 421 -6.84 -24.33 38.42
N ALA A 422 -7.77 -25.13 37.90
CA ALA A 422 -8.21 -26.39 38.51
C ALA A 422 -7.04 -27.38 38.68
N ALA A 423 -6.21 -27.54 37.65
CA ALA A 423 -5.06 -28.44 37.69
C ALA A 423 -3.87 -27.93 38.52
N ARG A 424 -3.81 -26.63 38.86
CA ARG A 424 -2.72 -26.07 39.68
C ARG A 424 -3.10 -25.93 41.15
N TYR A 425 -4.24 -25.32 41.45
CA TYR A 425 -4.60 -24.90 42.81
C TYR A 425 -5.61 -25.83 43.51
N TYR A 426 -6.47 -26.53 42.77
CA TYR A 426 -7.54 -27.35 43.36
C TYR A 426 -7.15 -28.82 43.58
N LYS A 427 -5.96 -29.24 43.14
CA LYS A 427 -5.35 -30.54 43.46
C LYS A 427 -5.31 -30.90 44.96
N PRO A 428 -4.80 -30.03 45.86
CA PRO A 428 -4.82 -30.30 47.31
C PRO A 428 -6.22 -30.18 47.92
N VAL A 429 -7.02 -29.21 47.46
CA VAL A 429 -8.36 -28.90 47.98
C VAL A 429 -9.32 -30.09 47.80
N TRP A 430 -9.40 -30.64 46.59
CA TRP A 430 -10.21 -31.83 46.30
C TRP A 430 -9.36 -33.10 46.21
N SER A 431 -8.51 -33.30 47.22
CA SER A 431 -7.61 -34.44 47.31
C SER A 431 -8.32 -35.78 47.60
N LYS A 432 -9.44 -35.72 48.35
CA LYS A 432 -10.27 -36.86 48.80
C LYS A 432 -11.59 -37.03 48.03
N SER A 433 -12.12 -35.96 47.43
CA SER A 433 -13.41 -35.98 46.71
C SER A 433 -13.25 -36.51 45.28
N SER A 434 -14.15 -37.40 44.86
CA SER A 434 -14.15 -38.00 43.52
C SER A 434 -15.50 -37.88 42.82
N LEU A 435 -15.46 -37.86 41.50
CA LEU A 435 -16.61 -37.83 40.60
C LEU A 435 -16.32 -38.81 39.44
N PHE A 436 -17.23 -39.75 39.17
CA PHE A 436 -17.03 -40.86 38.23
C PHE A 436 -15.67 -41.56 38.42
N ASN A 437 -15.36 -42.00 39.64
CA ASN A 437 -14.13 -42.71 40.04
C ASN A 437 -12.80 -41.99 39.72
N GLN A 438 -12.82 -40.67 39.55
CA GLN A 438 -11.62 -39.83 39.39
C GLN A 438 -11.70 -38.59 40.27
N LYS A 439 -10.56 -37.98 40.59
CA LYS A 439 -10.53 -36.75 41.40
C LYS A 439 -11.25 -35.60 40.70
N ILE A 440 -12.02 -34.79 41.44
CA ILE A 440 -12.86 -33.72 40.87
C ILE A 440 -12.06 -32.75 39.98
N TRP A 441 -10.88 -32.30 40.45
CA TRP A 441 -10.00 -31.41 39.67
C TRP A 441 -9.59 -32.01 38.31
N PHE A 442 -9.43 -33.34 38.24
CA PHE A 442 -9.01 -34.04 37.03
C PHE A 442 -10.18 -34.18 36.04
N GLN A 443 -11.40 -34.39 36.54
CA GLN A 443 -12.61 -34.36 35.71
C GLN A 443 -12.85 -32.97 35.13
N ILE A 444 -12.79 -31.91 35.95
CA ILE A 444 -12.94 -30.53 35.50
C ILE A 444 -11.90 -30.19 34.44
N HIS A 445 -10.62 -30.46 34.70
CA HIS A 445 -9.54 -30.24 33.75
C HIS A 445 -9.75 -31.02 32.45
N ARG A 446 -10.07 -32.32 32.52
CA ARG A 446 -10.28 -33.17 31.35
C ARG A 446 -11.46 -32.68 30.49
N THR A 447 -12.61 -32.40 31.11
CA THR A 447 -13.80 -31.93 30.39
C THR A 447 -13.54 -30.59 29.71
N LEU A 448 -12.98 -29.61 30.43
CA LEU A 448 -12.69 -28.29 29.86
C LEU A 448 -11.63 -28.35 28.74
N MET A 449 -10.60 -29.20 28.85
CA MET A 449 -9.59 -29.34 27.79
C MET A 449 -10.14 -30.05 26.55
N VAL A 450 -11.05 -31.02 26.70
CA VAL A 450 -11.77 -31.63 25.56
C VAL A 450 -12.70 -30.62 24.89
N THR A 451 -13.43 -29.82 25.67
CA THR A 451 -14.26 -28.73 25.14
C THR A 451 -13.42 -27.68 24.40
N ALA A 452 -12.29 -27.24 24.98
CA ALA A 452 -11.37 -26.31 24.34
C ALA A 452 -10.86 -26.85 22.99
N MET A 453 -10.42 -28.12 22.95
CA MET A 453 -9.99 -28.76 21.70
C MET A 453 -11.11 -28.76 20.64
N ALA A 454 -12.34 -29.12 21.02
CA ALA A 454 -13.48 -29.13 20.10
C ALA A 454 -13.81 -27.73 19.56
N LEU A 455 -13.84 -26.70 20.44
CA LEU A 455 -14.09 -25.31 20.05
C LEU A 455 -12.98 -24.78 19.13
N THR A 456 -11.71 -25.06 19.44
CA THR A 456 -10.56 -24.67 18.60
C THR A 456 -10.62 -25.33 17.22
N ILE A 457 -10.96 -26.62 17.12
CA ILE A 457 -11.11 -27.32 15.83
C ILE A 457 -12.25 -26.71 15.00
N VAL A 458 -13.42 -26.46 15.60
CA VAL A 458 -14.57 -25.85 14.90
C VAL A 458 -14.22 -24.42 14.44
N ALA A 459 -13.61 -23.61 15.30
CA ALA A 459 -13.17 -22.27 14.95
C ALA A 459 -12.12 -22.25 13.83
N PHE A 460 -11.19 -23.21 13.84
CA PHE A 460 -10.18 -23.38 12.80
C PHE A 460 -10.81 -23.76 11.45
N ILE A 461 -11.78 -24.69 11.42
CA ILE A 461 -12.50 -25.04 10.19
C ILE A 461 -13.27 -23.82 9.65
N ILE A 462 -13.99 -23.09 10.51
CA ILE A 462 -14.78 -21.92 10.11
C ILE A 462 -13.92 -20.87 9.39
N ILE A 463 -12.73 -20.54 9.90
CA ILE A 463 -11.90 -19.49 9.28
C ILE A 463 -11.27 -19.94 7.95
N PHE A 464 -10.92 -21.23 7.79
CA PHE A 464 -10.44 -21.75 6.50
C PHE A 464 -11.54 -21.78 5.43
N VAL A 465 -12.79 -22.10 5.82
CA VAL A 465 -13.97 -22.02 4.93
C VAL A 465 -14.26 -20.56 4.53
N GLU A 466 -14.29 -19.65 5.50
CA GLU A 466 -14.52 -18.21 5.26
C GLU A 466 -13.44 -17.58 4.37
N VAL A 467 -12.16 -17.89 4.59
CA VAL A 467 -11.06 -17.38 3.76
C VAL A 467 -11.05 -18.05 2.38
N GLY A 468 -11.36 -19.35 2.30
CA GLY A 468 -11.25 -20.16 1.08
C GLY A 468 -9.85 -20.72 0.84
N GLY A 469 -9.02 -20.82 1.89
CA GLY A 469 -7.62 -21.23 1.79
C GLY A 469 -6.75 -20.64 2.89
N TYR A 470 -5.43 -20.61 2.68
CA TYR A 470 -4.49 -19.98 3.60
C TYR A 470 -4.59 -18.45 3.56
N SER A 471 -4.72 -17.78 4.71
CA SER A 471 -4.87 -16.33 4.77
C SER A 471 -3.55 -15.60 4.54
N GLN A 472 -3.37 -15.10 3.32
CA GLN A 472 -2.27 -14.18 2.98
C GLN A 472 -2.59 -12.77 3.48
N VAL A 473 -2.44 -12.52 4.79
CA VAL A 473 -2.61 -11.19 5.39
C VAL A 473 -1.30 -10.43 5.27
N SER A 474 -1.30 -9.33 4.50
CA SER A 474 -0.15 -8.43 4.38
C SER A 474 0.12 -7.72 5.70
N ALA A 475 1.40 -7.56 6.07
CA ALA A 475 1.78 -6.75 7.23
C ALA A 475 1.28 -5.31 7.04
N SER A 476 0.68 -4.73 8.06
CA SER A 476 0.30 -3.31 8.10
C SER A 476 1.02 -2.63 9.28
N PRO A 477 1.44 -1.36 9.15
CA PRO A 477 2.12 -0.64 10.24
C PRO A 477 1.33 -0.67 11.55
N GLY A 478 2.01 -0.92 12.68
CA GLY A 478 1.39 -1.06 14.01
C GLY A 478 0.54 -2.33 14.19
N LYS A 479 0.55 -3.24 13.21
CA LYS A 479 -0.28 -4.45 13.11
C LYS A 479 0.53 -5.67 12.64
N GLU A 480 1.81 -5.69 13.03
CA GLU A 480 2.84 -6.65 12.59
C GLU A 480 2.57 -8.12 12.99
N TYR A 481 1.69 -8.36 13.97
CA TYR A 481 1.30 -9.71 14.38
C TYR A 481 0.31 -10.40 13.42
N LEU A 482 -0.37 -9.65 12.55
CA LEU A 482 -1.42 -10.19 11.67
C LEU A 482 -0.96 -11.25 10.65
N PRO A 483 0.22 -11.13 10.00
CA PRO A 483 0.76 -12.20 9.16
C PRO A 483 1.19 -13.45 9.95
N SER A 484 1.60 -13.26 11.21
CA SER A 484 2.02 -14.36 12.11
C SER A 484 0.83 -15.13 12.68
N HIS A 485 -0.31 -14.47 12.87
CA HIS A 485 -1.53 -15.06 13.43
C HIS A 485 -1.95 -16.40 12.78
N PRO A 486 -2.05 -16.56 11.44
CA PRO A 486 -2.39 -17.86 10.85
C PRO A 486 -1.32 -18.94 11.09
N VAL A 487 -0.03 -18.59 11.09
CA VAL A 487 1.07 -19.53 11.37
C VAL A 487 0.99 -20.01 12.82
N LEU A 488 0.84 -19.08 13.76
CA LEU A 488 0.67 -19.37 15.19
C LEU A 488 -0.59 -20.19 15.43
N GLY A 489 -1.72 -19.84 14.81
CA GLY A 489 -2.98 -20.57 14.90
C GLY A 489 -2.87 -22.03 14.43
N ILE A 490 -2.11 -22.30 13.36
CA ILE A 490 -1.83 -23.67 12.90
C ILE A 490 -0.98 -24.42 13.95
N ILE A 491 0.11 -23.82 14.43
CA ILE A 491 0.99 -24.44 15.44
C ILE A 491 0.21 -24.73 16.73
N VAL A 492 -0.55 -23.75 17.22
CA VAL A 492 -1.43 -23.87 18.40
C VAL A 492 -2.45 -24.99 18.22
N THR A 493 -3.09 -25.09 17.04
CA THR A 493 -4.06 -26.16 16.75
C THR A 493 -3.42 -27.54 16.75
N ILE A 494 -2.21 -27.68 16.18
CA ILE A 494 -1.43 -28.93 16.24
C ILE A 494 -1.09 -29.29 17.69
N LEU A 495 -0.56 -28.37 18.49
CA LEU A 495 -0.24 -28.60 19.90
C LEU A 495 -1.51 -28.94 20.73
N CYS A 496 -2.64 -28.29 20.43
CA CYS A 496 -3.94 -28.52 21.05
C CYS A 496 -4.48 -29.94 20.80
N VAL A 497 -4.17 -30.56 19.66
CA VAL A 497 -4.52 -31.95 19.33
C VAL A 497 -3.49 -32.95 19.87
N LEU A 498 -2.19 -32.63 19.78
CA LEU A 498 -1.12 -33.50 20.27
C LEU A 498 -1.17 -33.69 21.79
N ASN A 499 -1.48 -32.65 22.57
CA ASN A 499 -1.41 -32.73 24.03
C ASN A 499 -2.46 -33.69 24.65
N PRO A 500 -3.72 -33.74 24.16
CA PRO A 500 -4.67 -34.81 24.49
C PRO A 500 -4.24 -36.19 24.01
N ILE A 501 -3.65 -36.34 22.80
CA ILE A 501 -3.15 -37.63 22.31
C ILE A 501 -2.07 -38.18 23.25
N MET A 502 -1.10 -37.34 23.67
CA MET A 502 -0.11 -37.71 24.69
C MET A 502 -0.79 -38.19 25.98
N SER A 503 -1.89 -37.55 26.40
CA SER A 503 -2.62 -37.91 27.62
C SER A 503 -3.31 -39.28 27.57
N LEU A 504 -3.58 -39.84 26.38
CA LEU A 504 -4.06 -41.21 26.21
C LEU A 504 -2.98 -42.24 26.60
N PHE A 505 -1.72 -41.93 26.33
CA PHE A 505 -0.55 -42.76 26.69
C PHE A 505 0.02 -42.45 28.09
N ARG A 506 -0.79 -41.83 28.97
CA ARG A 506 -0.38 -41.43 30.32
C ARG A 506 0.02 -42.64 31.18
N PRO A 507 1.29 -42.75 31.64
CA PRO A 507 1.75 -43.88 32.45
C PRO A 507 1.04 -43.99 33.80
N GLY A 508 1.13 -45.18 34.41
CA GLY A 508 0.56 -45.46 35.73
C GLY A 508 1.09 -44.53 36.84
N PRO A 509 0.42 -44.45 38.01
CA PRO A 509 0.82 -43.55 39.09
C PRO A 509 2.26 -43.76 39.60
N ASN A 510 2.73 -45.01 39.59
CA ASN A 510 4.02 -45.45 40.15
C ASN A 510 5.06 -45.79 39.05
N ASP A 511 4.80 -45.43 37.80
CA ASP A 511 5.66 -45.76 36.66
C ASP A 511 6.91 -44.85 36.61
N LYS A 512 8.08 -45.42 36.31
CA LYS A 512 9.35 -44.67 36.19
C LYS A 512 9.33 -43.61 35.09
N THR A 513 8.53 -43.79 34.05
CA THR A 513 8.37 -42.84 32.92
C THR A 513 7.40 -41.70 33.24
N ARG A 514 6.60 -41.82 34.31
CA ARG A 514 5.56 -40.87 34.68
C ARG A 514 6.05 -39.43 34.90
N PRO A 515 7.24 -39.16 35.50
CA PRO A 515 7.77 -37.80 35.60
C PRO A 515 8.07 -37.16 34.24
N ILE A 516 8.58 -37.94 33.28
CA ILE A 516 8.89 -37.47 31.92
C ILE A 516 7.58 -37.09 31.21
N PHE A 517 6.56 -37.96 31.28
CA PHE A 517 5.22 -37.66 30.76
C PHE A 517 4.66 -36.35 31.38
N ASN A 518 4.74 -36.19 32.71
CA ASN A 518 4.19 -35.02 33.38
C ASN A 518 4.84 -33.72 32.88
N TRP A 519 6.18 -33.69 32.70
CA TRP A 519 6.90 -32.53 32.17
C TRP A 519 6.59 -32.28 30.70
N ALA A 520 6.52 -33.31 29.86
CA ALA A 520 6.22 -33.17 28.44
C ALA A 520 4.79 -32.65 28.22
N HIS A 521 3.78 -33.25 28.87
CA HIS A 521 2.38 -32.83 28.79
C HIS A 521 2.15 -31.40 29.35
N TRP A 522 2.86 -31.04 30.42
CA TRP A 522 2.86 -29.67 30.94
C TRP A 522 3.52 -28.68 29.98
N GLY A 523 4.67 -29.03 29.41
CA GLY A 523 5.42 -28.18 28.49
C GLY A 523 4.67 -27.90 27.19
N VAL A 524 4.13 -28.94 26.55
CA VAL A 524 3.31 -28.81 25.33
C VAL A 524 2.04 -28.00 25.61
N GLY A 525 1.35 -28.28 26.73
CA GLY A 525 0.14 -27.54 27.12
C GLY A 525 0.40 -26.07 27.44
N MET A 526 1.49 -25.76 28.14
CA MET A 526 1.87 -24.38 28.46
C MET A 526 2.36 -23.62 27.22
N LEU A 527 3.12 -24.27 26.33
CA LEU A 527 3.53 -23.67 25.06
C LEU A 527 2.31 -23.31 24.19
N ALA A 528 1.33 -24.22 24.09
CA ALA A 528 0.09 -23.93 23.37
C ALA A 528 -0.66 -22.71 23.95
N GLN A 529 -0.75 -22.59 25.28
CA GLN A 529 -1.38 -21.47 25.96
C GLN A 529 -0.61 -20.14 25.87
N ILE A 530 0.70 -20.16 25.65
CA ILE A 530 1.53 -18.95 25.47
C ILE A 530 1.46 -18.43 24.03
N LEU A 531 1.25 -19.33 23.05
CA LEU A 531 1.16 -18.98 21.63
C LEU A 531 -0.26 -18.63 21.17
N ALA A 532 -1.27 -18.92 21.97
CA ALA A 532 -2.70 -18.66 21.74
C ALA A 532 -3.18 -17.36 22.40
#